data_AF-A0A6B2GHB6-F1
#
_entry.id   AF-A0A6B2GHB6-F1
#
_cell.length_a   1.000
_cell.length_b   1.000
_cell.length_c   1.000
_cell.angle_alpha   90.00
_cell.angle_beta   90.00
_cell.angle_gamma   90.00
#
_symmetry.space_group_name_H-M   'P 1'
#
loop_
_entity.id
_entity.type
_entity.pdbx_description
1 polymer ?
#
loop_
_entity_poly.entity_id
_entity_poly.type
_entity_poly.pdbx_seq_one_letter_code
_entity_poly.pdbx_strand_id
1 'polypeptide(L)'
;MLLFSVVAIYSFYKIQTPKQVLPIINPVDVNPKLVDPSMRGVREHHKIAPFKMIDQNGDTITDKTYRDKIYVADFFFTHCQSICPIMTNYMGQVQEAFKNDGEVMMLSFSVTPDIDSVSVLKAYADKNKVVASKWHMVTGDKKEIYNLARKSY
;
A
#
# COMPACT_ATOMS: atom_id res chain seq x y z
N MET A 1 -14.15 -8.04 50.13
CA MET A 1 -14.67 -9.00 49.14
C MET A 1 -15.14 -8.33 47.85
N LEU A 2 -16.04 -7.33 47.88
CA LEU A 2 -16.54 -6.63 46.68
C LEU A 2 -15.43 -6.07 45.76
N LEU A 3 -14.40 -5.45 46.32
CA LEU A 3 -13.29 -4.89 45.53
C LEU A 3 -12.53 -5.98 44.76
N PHE A 4 -12.33 -7.14 45.39
CA PHE A 4 -11.67 -8.30 44.78
C PHE A 4 -12.51 -8.90 43.65
N SER A 5 -13.83 -8.98 43.85
CA SER A 5 -14.77 -9.46 42.83
C SER A 5 -14.79 -8.55 41.60
N VAL A 6 -14.80 -7.22 41.79
CA VAL A 6 -14.79 -6.25 40.67
C VAL A 6 -13.47 -6.33 39.89
N VAL A 7 -12.33 -6.41 40.59
CA VAL A 7 -11.02 -6.56 39.94
C VAL A 7 -10.93 -7.89 39.18
N ALA A 8 -11.40 -8.98 39.78
CA ALA A 8 -11.43 -10.29 39.14
C ALA A 8 -12.27 -10.29 37.87
N ILE A 9 -13.49 -9.72 37.91
CA ILE A 9 -14.38 -9.61 36.74
C ILE A 9 -13.75 -8.74 35.65
N TYR A 10 -13.13 -7.61 36.01
CA TYR A 10 -12.45 -6.73 35.05
C TYR A 10 -11.25 -7.40 34.37
N SER A 11 -10.41 -8.10 35.14
CA SER A 11 -9.29 -8.88 34.60
C SER A 11 -9.78 -10.01 33.70
N PHE A 12 -10.85 -10.71 34.07
CA PHE A 12 -11.43 -11.76 33.24
C PHE A 12 -11.99 -11.21 31.92
N TYR A 13 -12.66 -10.05 31.97
CA TYR A 13 -13.16 -9.35 30.79
C TYR A 13 -12.01 -8.95 29.85
N LYS A 14 -10.93 -8.37 30.39
CA LYS A 14 -9.71 -8.02 29.63
C LYS A 14 -9.03 -9.21 28.97
N ILE A 15 -9.00 -10.37 29.64
CA ILE A 15 -8.42 -11.61 29.10
C ILE A 15 -9.31 -12.20 28.00
N GLN A 16 -10.63 -12.10 28.15
CA GLN A 16 -11.59 -12.66 27.18
C GLN A 16 -11.85 -11.78 25.96
N THR A 17 -11.48 -10.50 25.97
CA THR A 17 -11.61 -9.65 24.76
C THR A 17 -10.47 -9.95 23.79
N PRO A 18 -10.72 -10.65 22.66
CA PRO A 18 -9.67 -10.94 21.69
C PRO A 18 -9.15 -9.64 21.09
N LYS A 19 -7.83 -9.54 20.93
CA LYS A 19 -7.19 -8.40 20.27
C LYS A 19 -7.63 -8.41 18.80
N GLN A 20 -8.40 -7.42 18.39
CA GLN A 20 -8.78 -7.26 16.99
C GLN A 20 -7.51 -6.99 16.18
N VAL A 21 -7.18 -7.91 15.28
CA VAL A 21 -6.11 -7.78 14.30
C VAL A 21 -6.75 -7.75 12.92
N LEU A 22 -6.15 -6.99 12.01
CA LEU A 22 -6.60 -6.99 10.62
C LEU A 22 -6.33 -8.37 10.00
N PRO A 23 -7.27 -8.91 9.20
CA PRO A 23 -7.04 -10.16 8.49
C PRO A 23 -5.91 -9.99 7.46
N ILE A 24 -5.12 -11.04 7.26
CA ILE A 24 -4.18 -11.14 6.15
C ILE A 24 -4.96 -11.72 4.96
N ILE A 25 -5.06 -10.94 3.89
CA ILE A 25 -5.74 -11.34 2.65
C ILE A 25 -4.73 -11.98 1.71
N ASN A 26 -5.04 -13.17 1.21
CA ASN A 26 -4.27 -13.90 0.20
C ASN A 26 -5.02 -13.91 -1.14
N PRO A 27 -4.35 -14.28 -2.25
CA PRO A 27 -4.99 -14.32 -3.58
C PRO A 27 -6.28 -15.15 -3.66
N VAL A 28 -6.43 -16.17 -2.81
CA VAL A 28 -7.65 -16.99 -2.72
C VAL A 28 -8.85 -16.27 -2.08
N ASP A 29 -8.60 -15.23 -1.30
CA ASP A 29 -9.64 -14.47 -0.58
C ASP A 29 -10.24 -13.35 -1.44
N VAL A 30 -9.62 -13.05 -2.59
CA VAL A 30 -10.04 -12.01 -3.53
C VAL A 30 -10.84 -12.64 -4.67
N ASN A 31 -11.70 -11.85 -5.33
CA ASN A 31 -12.45 -12.29 -6.51
C ASN A 31 -11.51 -12.92 -7.56
N PRO A 32 -11.67 -14.21 -7.91
CA PRO A 32 -10.78 -14.91 -8.84
C PRO A 32 -10.70 -14.29 -10.25
N LYS A 33 -11.69 -13.47 -10.64
CA LYS A 33 -11.66 -12.71 -11.90
C LYS A 33 -10.59 -11.62 -11.93
N LEU A 34 -10.21 -11.10 -10.77
CA LEU A 34 -9.21 -10.04 -10.61
C LEU A 34 -7.79 -10.60 -10.48
N VAL A 35 -7.67 -11.88 -10.13
CA VAL A 35 -6.40 -12.56 -9.87
C VAL A 35 -5.94 -13.34 -11.10
N ASP A 36 -4.65 -13.26 -11.42
CA ASP A 36 -4.05 -14.07 -12.49
C ASP A 36 -4.27 -15.58 -12.23
N PRO A 37 -4.58 -16.39 -13.26
CA PRO A 37 -4.74 -17.83 -13.09
C PRO A 37 -3.58 -18.51 -12.34
N SER A 38 -2.35 -18.04 -12.47
CA SER A 38 -1.20 -18.62 -11.77
C SER A 38 -1.24 -18.45 -10.24
N MET A 39 -2.02 -17.50 -9.73
CA MET A 39 -2.05 -17.14 -8.30
C MET A 39 -3.28 -17.68 -7.55
N ARG A 40 -4.30 -18.19 -8.24
CA ARG A 40 -5.59 -18.60 -7.64
C ARG A 40 -5.48 -19.77 -6.64
N GLY A 41 -4.36 -20.48 -6.60
CA GLY A 41 -4.09 -21.55 -5.65
C GLY A 41 -3.28 -21.12 -4.43
N VAL A 42 -2.80 -19.88 -4.38
CA VAL A 42 -1.89 -19.39 -3.35
C VAL A 42 -2.67 -19.01 -2.10
N ARG A 43 -2.48 -19.76 -1.02
CA ARG A 43 -3.20 -19.61 0.25
C ARG A 43 -2.41 -18.93 1.35
N GLU A 44 -1.09 -19.01 1.29
CA GLU A 44 -0.19 -18.50 2.32
C GLU A 44 1.13 -18.02 1.71
N HIS A 45 1.88 -17.23 2.47
CA HIS A 45 3.22 -16.74 2.11
C HIS A 45 3.30 -16.01 0.76
N HIS A 46 2.22 -15.38 0.34
CA HIS A 46 2.22 -14.50 -0.81
C HIS A 46 3.18 -13.33 -0.57
N LYS A 47 4.01 -13.05 -1.57
CA LYS A 47 5.04 -12.00 -1.52
C LYS A 47 4.99 -11.19 -2.80
N ILE A 48 5.33 -9.91 -2.67
CA ILE A 48 5.50 -9.02 -3.80
C ILE A 48 6.78 -9.42 -4.57
N ALA A 49 6.68 -9.56 -5.88
CA ALA A 49 7.84 -9.83 -6.71
C ALA A 49 8.83 -8.64 -6.70
N PRO A 50 10.14 -8.87 -6.91
CA PRO A 50 11.10 -7.79 -7.09
C PRO A 50 10.67 -6.87 -8.23
N PHE A 51 10.91 -5.58 -8.06
CA PHE A 51 10.57 -4.56 -9.07
C PHE A 51 11.65 -3.49 -9.12
N LYS A 52 11.71 -2.79 -10.26
CA LYS A 52 12.58 -1.62 -10.44
C LYS A 52 11.86 -0.55 -11.24
N MET A 53 11.56 0.56 -10.57
CA MET A 53 10.82 1.69 -11.13
C MET A 53 11.56 3.01 -10.93
N ILE A 54 11.05 4.09 -11.51
CA ILE A 54 11.57 5.45 -11.34
C ILE A 54 10.49 6.29 -10.68
N ASP A 55 10.85 7.07 -9.66
CA ASP A 55 9.93 7.94 -8.93
C ASP A 55 9.75 9.33 -9.57
N GLN A 56 8.95 10.17 -8.91
CA GLN A 56 8.67 11.55 -9.33
C GLN A 56 9.90 12.48 -9.32
N ASN A 57 11.00 12.12 -8.65
CA ASN A 57 12.24 12.89 -8.62
C ASN A 57 13.29 12.32 -9.59
N GLY A 58 13.00 11.21 -10.26
CA GLY A 58 13.94 10.51 -11.13
C GLY A 58 14.80 9.47 -10.39
N ASP A 59 14.51 9.20 -9.12
CA ASP A 59 15.24 8.21 -8.32
C ASP A 59 14.77 6.79 -8.64
N THR A 60 15.70 5.85 -8.57
CA THR A 60 15.38 4.42 -8.77
C THR A 60 14.80 3.83 -7.49
N ILE A 61 13.56 3.33 -7.57
CA ILE A 61 12.87 2.66 -6.45
C ILE A 61 12.78 1.15 -6.74
N THR A 62 13.08 0.35 -5.73
CA THR A 62 13.04 -1.12 -5.82
C THR A 62 12.35 -1.71 -4.59
N ASP A 63 12.09 -3.02 -4.60
CA ASP A 63 11.64 -3.76 -3.41
C ASP A 63 12.57 -3.55 -2.21
N LYS A 64 13.88 -3.40 -2.46
CA LYS A 64 14.90 -3.19 -1.43
C LYS A 64 14.79 -1.83 -0.75
N THR A 65 14.19 -0.83 -1.41
CA THR A 65 13.92 0.49 -0.81
C THR A 65 12.99 0.36 0.40
N TYR A 66 12.14 -0.68 0.41
CA TYR A 66 11.14 -0.94 1.45
C TYR A 66 11.53 -2.08 2.40
N ARG A 67 12.80 -2.50 2.41
CA ARG A 67 13.26 -3.54 3.33
C ARG A 67 13.04 -3.09 4.78
N ASP A 68 12.46 -3.98 5.58
CA ASP A 68 12.11 -3.74 6.99
C ASP A 68 11.17 -2.54 7.20
N LYS A 69 10.34 -2.24 6.18
CA LYS A 69 9.28 -1.22 6.22
C LYS A 69 7.92 -1.85 5.95
N ILE A 70 6.90 -1.28 6.58
CA ILE A 70 5.51 -1.48 6.19
C ILE A 70 5.22 -0.45 5.12
N TYR A 71 4.61 -0.83 4.01
CA TYR A 71 4.19 0.15 3.01
C TYR A 71 2.77 -0.07 2.51
N VAL A 72 2.09 1.03 2.26
CA VAL A 72 0.77 1.06 1.64
C VAL A 72 0.96 1.32 0.16
N ALA A 73 0.43 0.41 -0.67
CA ALA A 73 0.56 0.48 -2.11
C ALA A 73 -0.80 0.70 -2.79
N ASP A 74 -0.81 1.51 -3.84
CA ASP A 74 -1.96 1.66 -4.73
C ASP A 74 -1.54 1.80 -6.22
N PHE A 75 -2.52 1.70 -7.10
CA PHE A 75 -2.36 1.87 -8.54
C PHE A 75 -3.26 3.02 -8.99
N PHE A 76 -2.72 3.96 -9.76
CA PHE A 76 -3.42 5.19 -10.11
C PHE A 76 -3.11 5.68 -11.52
N PHE A 77 -3.91 6.66 -11.96
CA PHE A 77 -3.73 7.40 -13.21
C PHE A 77 -3.69 8.88 -12.86
N THR A 78 -2.71 9.63 -13.37
CA THR A 78 -2.64 11.08 -13.09
C THR A 78 -3.81 11.86 -13.69
N HIS A 79 -4.36 11.37 -14.81
CA HIS A 79 -5.43 12.02 -15.59
C HIS A 79 -6.84 11.55 -15.22
N CYS A 80 -6.99 10.58 -14.32
CA CYS A 80 -8.32 10.11 -13.92
C CYS A 80 -9.05 11.16 -13.09
N GLN A 81 -10.31 11.45 -13.46
CA GLN A 81 -11.12 12.52 -12.86
C GLN A 81 -12.14 12.02 -11.82
N SER A 82 -12.21 10.71 -11.56
CA SER A 82 -13.22 10.12 -10.67
C SER A 82 -12.62 9.54 -9.40
N ILE A 83 -12.21 8.27 -9.43
CA ILE A 83 -11.81 7.53 -8.23
C ILE A 83 -10.38 7.82 -7.80
N CYS A 84 -9.46 8.11 -8.74
CA CYS A 84 -8.05 8.33 -8.42
C CYS A 84 -7.78 9.56 -7.53
N PRO A 85 -8.45 10.72 -7.71
CA PRO A 85 -8.33 11.83 -6.77
C PRO A 85 -8.77 11.45 -5.34
N ILE A 86 -9.79 10.61 -5.21
CA ILE A 86 -10.28 10.12 -3.92
C ILE A 86 -9.25 9.18 -3.28
N MET A 87 -8.70 8.22 -4.04
CA MET A 87 -7.65 7.31 -3.54
C MET A 87 -6.40 8.07 -3.12
N THR A 88 -5.96 9.03 -3.94
CA THR A 88 -4.80 9.88 -3.63
C THR A 88 -5.04 10.71 -2.37
N ASN A 89 -6.25 11.20 -2.14
CA ASN A 89 -6.60 11.87 -0.90
C ASN A 89 -6.47 10.94 0.32
N TYR A 90 -6.94 9.70 0.23
CA TYR A 90 -6.78 8.71 1.31
C TYR A 90 -5.31 8.36 1.56
N MET A 91 -4.51 8.20 0.51
CA MET A 91 -3.06 8.04 0.65
C MET A 91 -2.41 9.25 1.33
N GLY A 92 -2.88 10.47 1.04
CA GLY A 92 -2.48 11.67 1.76
C GLY A 92 -2.85 11.66 3.25
N GLN A 93 -3.98 11.07 3.63
CA GLN A 93 -4.36 10.90 5.03
C GLN A 93 -3.45 9.89 5.74
N VAL A 94 -3.10 8.78 5.07
CA VAL A 94 -2.10 7.82 5.57
C VAL A 94 -0.75 8.51 5.77
N GLN A 95 -0.30 9.29 4.79
CA GLN A 95 0.92 10.08 4.91
C GLN A 95 0.89 10.97 6.16
N GLU A 96 -0.18 11.71 6.38
CA GLU A 96 -0.29 12.63 7.51
C GLU A 96 -0.29 11.90 8.85
N ALA A 97 -0.99 10.77 8.95
CA ALA A 97 -1.05 9.95 10.16
C ALA A 97 0.33 9.37 10.53
N PHE A 98 1.14 9.00 9.54
CA PHE A 98 2.42 8.31 9.73
C PHE A 98 3.65 9.15 9.34
N LYS A 99 3.52 10.47 9.19
CA LYS A 99 4.61 11.34 8.71
C LYS A 99 5.86 11.28 9.60
N ASN A 100 5.68 11.08 10.90
CA ASN A 100 6.75 11.00 11.90
C ASN A 100 7.17 9.57 12.24
N ASP A 101 6.49 8.57 11.66
CA ASP A 101 6.79 7.15 11.87
C ASP A 101 7.84 6.70 10.84
N GLY A 102 9.00 6.21 11.28
CA GLY A 102 10.05 5.75 10.38
C GLY A 102 9.79 4.41 9.71
N GLU A 103 8.77 3.65 10.14
CA GLU A 103 8.51 2.28 9.72
C GLU A 103 7.49 2.17 8.57
N VAL A 104 6.63 3.18 8.42
CA VAL A 104 5.55 3.19 7.42
C VAL A 104 5.93 4.03 6.20
N MET A 105 5.72 3.52 4.99
CA MET A 105 5.94 4.23 3.74
C MET A 105 4.75 4.07 2.79
N MET A 106 4.77 4.81 1.68
CA MET A 106 3.75 4.76 0.66
C MET A 106 4.38 4.56 -0.72
N LEU A 107 3.66 3.85 -1.59
CA LEU A 107 4.08 3.55 -2.95
C LEU A 107 2.88 3.60 -3.90
N SER A 108 2.89 4.50 -4.87
CA SER A 108 1.81 4.59 -5.87
C SER A 108 2.36 4.30 -7.24
N PHE A 109 1.79 3.31 -7.93
CA PHE A 109 2.19 2.92 -9.28
C PHE A 109 1.30 3.60 -10.32
N SER A 110 1.89 4.38 -11.22
CA SER A 110 1.16 4.82 -12.41
C SER A 110 0.94 3.64 -13.35
N VAL A 111 -0.32 3.41 -13.75
CA VAL A 111 -0.67 2.37 -14.74
C VAL A 111 -0.74 2.90 -16.19
N THR A 112 -0.35 4.16 -16.39
CA THR A 112 -0.24 4.86 -17.70
C THR A 112 1.17 5.42 -17.93
N PRO A 113 2.22 4.60 -17.93
CA PRO A 113 3.61 5.07 -18.02
C PRO A 113 3.93 5.79 -19.35
N ASP A 114 3.16 5.53 -20.41
CA ASP A 114 3.31 6.18 -21.71
C ASP A 114 2.98 7.70 -21.64
N ILE A 115 2.19 8.11 -20.64
CA ILE A 115 1.73 9.49 -20.42
C ILE A 115 2.36 10.07 -19.15
N ASP A 116 2.46 9.26 -18.10
CA ASP A 116 2.91 9.65 -16.78
C ASP A 116 4.44 9.58 -16.69
N SER A 117 5.09 10.55 -17.37
CA SER A 117 6.51 10.77 -17.26
C SER A 117 6.90 11.27 -15.86
N VAL A 118 8.19 11.25 -15.53
CA VAL A 118 8.73 11.75 -14.25
C VAL A 118 8.25 13.19 -13.96
N SER A 119 8.24 14.07 -14.96
CA SER A 119 7.79 15.45 -14.78
C SER A 119 6.29 15.57 -14.52
N VAL A 120 5.47 14.73 -15.17
CA VAL A 120 4.02 14.65 -14.91
C VAL A 120 3.76 14.14 -13.49
N LEU A 121 4.48 13.09 -13.08
CA LEU A 121 4.42 12.58 -11.71
C LEU A 121 4.86 13.63 -10.70
N LYS A 122 5.91 14.40 -10.97
CA LYS A 122 6.35 15.49 -10.09
C LYS A 122 5.29 16.55 -9.90
N ALA A 123 4.68 17.00 -11.00
CA ALA A 123 3.58 17.98 -10.93
C ALA A 123 2.37 17.43 -10.16
N TYR A 124 2.05 16.15 -10.35
CA TYR A 124 0.98 15.48 -9.62
C TYR A 124 1.30 15.35 -8.13
N ALA A 125 2.53 14.98 -7.79
CA ALA A 125 3.02 14.86 -6.42
C ALA A 125 2.96 16.21 -5.68
N ASP A 126 3.42 17.29 -6.33
CA ASP A 126 3.42 18.63 -5.76
C ASP A 126 1.99 19.13 -5.50
N LYS A 127 1.09 18.92 -6.47
CA LYS A 127 -0.34 19.25 -6.31
C LYS A 127 -0.97 18.53 -5.11
N ASN A 128 -0.56 17.29 -4.85
CA ASN A 128 -1.09 16.45 -3.78
C ASN A 128 -0.26 16.51 -2.47
N LYS A 129 0.73 17.40 -2.38
CA LYS A 129 1.58 17.58 -1.19
C LYS A 129 2.26 16.28 -0.74
N VAL A 130 2.72 15.50 -1.70
CA VAL A 130 3.46 14.26 -1.48
C VAL A 130 4.81 14.59 -0.83
N VAL A 131 5.13 13.92 0.28
CA VAL A 131 6.42 13.99 0.94
C VAL A 131 7.31 12.92 0.34
N ALA A 132 8.24 13.32 -0.53
CA ALA A 132 9.05 12.38 -1.32
C ALA A 132 9.85 11.36 -0.49
N SER A 133 10.26 11.71 0.74
CA SER A 133 10.95 10.77 1.65
C SER A 133 10.04 9.69 2.25
N LYS A 134 8.72 9.80 2.06
CA LYS A 134 7.70 8.93 2.64
C LYS A 134 6.86 8.24 1.58
N TRP A 135 6.60 8.91 0.47
CA TRP A 135 5.69 8.47 -0.57
C TRP A 135 6.36 8.62 -1.94
N HIS A 136 6.63 7.46 -2.56
CA HIS A 136 7.12 7.40 -3.93
C HIS A 136 5.95 7.18 -4.89
N MET A 137 5.83 8.06 -5.88
CA MET A 137 4.94 7.88 -7.03
C MET A 137 5.81 7.43 -8.20
N VAL A 138 5.58 6.22 -8.69
CA VAL A 138 6.51 5.56 -9.61
C VAL A 138 5.90 5.27 -10.97
N THR A 139 6.74 5.29 -11.99
CA THR A 139 6.47 4.89 -13.38
C THR A 139 7.55 3.93 -13.87
N GLY A 140 7.31 3.26 -14.99
CA GLY A 140 8.25 2.27 -15.54
C GLY A 140 7.65 1.42 -16.65
N ASP A 141 8.17 0.21 -16.83
CA ASP A 141 7.69 -0.68 -17.87
C ASP A 141 6.24 -1.12 -17.61
N LYS A 142 5.37 -0.89 -18.60
CA LYS A 142 3.93 -1.19 -18.51
C LYS A 142 3.66 -2.66 -18.20
N LYS A 143 4.44 -3.58 -18.78
CA LYS A 143 4.27 -5.02 -18.58
C LYS A 143 4.68 -5.40 -17.16
N GLU A 144 5.75 -4.83 -16.63
CA GLU A 144 6.17 -5.01 -15.23
C GLU A 144 5.09 -4.53 -14.25
N ILE A 145 4.56 -3.31 -14.44
CA ILE A 145 3.51 -2.74 -13.59
C ILE A 145 2.26 -3.63 -13.59
N TYR A 146 1.85 -4.12 -14.78
CA TYR A 146 0.64 -4.94 -14.89
C TYR A 146 0.84 -6.34 -14.31
N ASN A 147 2.05 -6.89 -14.41
CA ASN A 147 2.39 -8.14 -13.75
C ASN A 147 2.36 -7.98 -12.22
N LEU A 148 2.91 -6.89 -11.68
CA LEU A 148 2.83 -6.60 -10.24
C LEU A 148 1.37 -6.50 -9.80
N ALA A 149 0.56 -5.70 -10.49
CA ALA A 149 -0.85 -5.49 -10.16
C ALA A 149 -1.72 -6.76 -10.16
N ARG A 150 -1.36 -7.78 -10.96
CA ARG A 150 -2.19 -8.99 -11.13
C ARG A 150 -1.66 -10.24 -10.44
N LYS A 151 -0.35 -10.27 -10.17
CA LYS A 151 0.35 -11.45 -9.63
C LYS A 151 0.97 -11.19 -8.26
N SER A 152 1.24 -9.94 -7.91
CA SER A 152 1.92 -9.56 -6.66
C SER A 152 0.98 -8.86 -5.68
N TYR A 153 0.10 -7.98 -6.14
CA TYR A 153 -0.95 -7.35 -5.31
C TYR A 153 -2.32 -7.96 -5.63
#